data_AF-A0A1H9EV25-F1
#
_entry.id   AF-A0A1H9EV25-F1
#
_cell.length_a   1.000
_cell.length_b   1.000
_cell.length_c   1.000
_cell.angle_alpha   90.00
_cell.angle_beta   90.00
_cell.angle_gamma   90.00
#
_symmetry.space_group_name_H-M   'P 1'
#
loop_
_entity.id
_entity.type
_entity.pdbx_description
1 polymer ?
#
loop_
_entity_poly.entity_id
_entity_poly.type
_entity_poly.pdbx_seq_one_letter_code
_entity_poly.pdbx_strand_id
1 'polypeptide(L)' 'MKTNSIEHQIGQLMRDGHSAEQIIHLIDLPAEQAMSLYADYIEQRKQQQLRASNQHNQATYAMSLRA' A
#
# COMPACT_ATOMS: atom_id res chain seq x y z
N MET A 1 -3.03 18.86 -5.01
CA MET A 1 -3.61 17.78 -4.18
C MET A 1 -4.44 16.82 -5.04
N LYS A 2 -3.84 16.04 -5.94
CA LYS A 2 -4.56 15.04 -6.78
C LYS A 2 -3.98 13.62 -6.71
N THR A 3 -2.75 13.45 -6.22
CA THR A 3 -2.08 12.15 -6.04
C THR A 3 -2.83 11.22 -5.07
N ASN A 4 -3.43 11.76 -4.00
CA ASN A 4 -4.26 10.98 -3.07
C ASN A 4 -5.46 10.27 -3.72
N SER A 5 -5.96 10.75 -4.88
CA SER A 5 -7.11 10.12 -5.54
C SER A 5 -6.72 8.80 -6.22
N ILE A 6 -5.56 8.76 -6.86
CA ILE A 6 -5.17 7.62 -7.71
C ILE A 6 -4.62 6.48 -6.86
N GLU A 7 -3.80 6.78 -5.85
CA GLU A 7 -3.36 5.78 -4.87
C GLU A 7 -4.55 5.14 -4.14
N HIS A 8 -5.56 5.94 -3.80
CA HIS A 8 -6.77 5.44 -3.17
C HIS A 8 -7.55 4.51 -4.11
N GLN A 9 -7.64 4.86 -5.39
CA GLN A 9 -8.31 4.06 -6.42
C GLN A 9 -7.55 2.76 -6.71
N ILE A 10 -6.22 2.79 -6.82
CA ILE A 10 -5.36 1.59 -6.89
C ILE A 10 -5.65 0.69 -5.68
N GLY A 11 -5.66 1.26 -4.48
CA GLY A 11 -5.92 0.52 -3.25
C GLY A 11 -7.32 -0.09 -3.18
N GLN A 12 -8.34 0.57 -3.73
CA GLN A 12 -9.69 0.01 -3.85
C GLN A 12 -9.69 -1.18 -4.81
N LEU A 13 -9.18 -1.01 -6.03
CA LEU A 13 -9.16 -2.08 -7.03
C LEU A 13 -8.38 -3.31 -6.58
N MET A 14 -7.27 -3.12 -5.85
CA MET A 14 -6.53 -4.21 -5.23
C MET A 14 -7.33 -4.95 -4.15
N ARG A 15 -8.11 -4.25 -3.34
CA ARG A 15 -9.00 -4.88 -2.34
C ARG A 15 -10.13 -5.66 -3.01
N ASP A 16 -10.58 -5.18 -4.16
CA ASP A 16 -11.61 -5.83 -4.97
C ASP A 16 -11.07 -7.03 -5.78
N GLY A 17 -9.76 -7.31 -5.71
CA GLY A 17 -9.13 -8.49 -6.30
C GLY A 17 -8.65 -8.34 -7.74
N HIS A 18 -8.56 -7.11 -8.24
CA HIS A 18 -8.06 -6.86 -9.60
C HIS A 18 -6.56 -7.15 -9.71
N SER A 19 -6.14 -7.69 -10.85
CA SER A 19 -4.71 -7.87 -11.17
C SER A 19 -4.04 -6.54 -11.50
N ALA A 20 -2.70 -6.50 -11.42
CA ALA A 20 -1.94 -5.29 -11.75
C ALA A 20 -2.24 -4.78 -13.18
N GLU A 21 -2.35 -5.69 -14.15
CA GLU A 21 -2.69 -5.36 -15.55
C GLU A 21 -4.09 -4.76 -15.66
N GLN A 22 -5.07 -5.33 -14.96
CA GLN A 22 -6.44 -4.79 -14.92
C GLN A 22 -6.48 -3.40 -14.29
N ILE A 23 -5.73 -3.19 -13.20
CA ILE A 23 -5.62 -1.89 -12.53
C ILE A 23 -5.02 -0.85 -13.47
N ILE A 24 -3.95 -1.19 -14.19
CA ILE A 24 -3.31 -0.30 -15.18
C ILE A 24 -4.29 0.08 -16.30
N HIS A 25 -5.14 -0.85 -16.74
CA HIS A 25 -6.14 -0.59 -17.77
C HIS A 25 -7.38 0.18 -17.27
N LEU A 26 -7.70 0.10 -15.99
CA LEU A 26 -8.86 0.78 -15.38
C LEU A 26 -8.56 2.21 -14.95
N ILE A 27 -7.29 2.53 -14.73
CA ILE A 27 -6.86 3.87 -14.39
C ILE A 27 -6.66 4.67 -15.67
N ASP A 28 -7.30 5.84 -15.74
CA ASP A 28 -7.18 6.77 -16.87
C ASP A 28 -5.83 7.52 -16.82
N LEU A 29 -4.74 6.76 -16.97
CA LEU A 29 -3.36 7.25 -17.02
C LEU A 29 -2.56 6.49 -18.08
N PRO A 30 -1.49 7.10 -18.62
CA PRO A 30 -0.53 6.38 -19.43
C PRO A 30 0.05 5.17 -18.67
N ALA A 31 0.20 4.04 -19.36
CA ALA A 31 0.63 2.77 -18.75
C ALA A 31 1.91 2.91 -17.91
N GLU A 32 2.90 3.66 -18.39
CA GLU A 32 4.15 3.92 -17.65
C GLU A 32 3.90 4.64 -16.32
N GLN A 33 3.02 5.63 -16.30
CA GLN A 33 2.67 6.37 -15.07
C GLN A 33 1.86 5.51 -14.11
N ALA A 34 0.91 4.72 -14.62
CA ALA A 34 0.12 3.80 -13.83
C ALA A 34 1.00 2.71 -13.19
N MET A 35 1.98 2.18 -13.94
CA MET A 35 2.96 1.22 -13.41
C MET A 35 3.83 1.81 -12.31
N SER A 36 4.35 3.03 -12.49
CA SER A 36 5.13 3.71 -11.46
C SER A 36 4.32 3.90 -10.17
N LEU A 37 3.10 4.44 -10.29
CA LEU A 37 2.23 4.68 -9.14
C LEU A 37 1.81 3.37 -8.44
N TYR A 38 1.58 2.30 -9.21
CA TYR A 38 1.31 0.99 -8.64
C TYR A 38 2.53 0.47 -7.85
N ALA A 39 3.73 0.57 -8.41
CA ALA A 39 4.96 0.16 -7.72
C ALA A 39 5.17 0.94 -6.42
N ASP A 40 5.03 2.27 -6.47
CA ASP A 40 5.13 3.15 -5.30
C ASP A 40 4.10 2.78 -4.24
N TYR A 41 2.86 2.51 -4.63
CA TYR A 41 1.79 2.07 -3.73
C TYR A 41 2.13 0.76 -3.01
N ILE A 42 2.63 -0.23 -3.75
CA ILE A 42 3.05 -1.52 -3.17
C ILE A 42 4.18 -1.34 -2.17
N GLU A 43 5.18 -0.53 -2.51
CA GLU A 43 6.31 -0.25 -1.61
C GLU A 43 5.85 0.44 -0.33
N GLN A 44 5.03 1.48 -0.45
CA GLN A 44 4.46 2.17 0.71
C GLN A 44 3.70 1.21 1.62
N ARG A 45 2.87 0.32 1.05
CA ARG A 45 2.12 -0.68 1.83
C ARG A 45 3.05 -1.63 2.58
N LYS A 46 4.11 -2.11 1.93
CA LYS A 46 5.12 -2.98 2.55
C LYS A 46 5.81 -2.29 3.71
N GLN A 47 6.21 -1.02 3.53
CA GLN A 47 6.83 -0.23 4.60
C GLN A 47 5.86 0.00 5.78
N GLN A 48 4.58 0.26 5.51
CA GLN A 48 3.56 0.41 6.57
C GLN A 48 3.38 -0.89 7.37
N GLN A 49 3.33 -2.05 6.71
CA GLN A 49 3.25 -3.34 7.38
C GLN A 49 4.47 -3.62 8.25
N LEU A 50 5.68 -3.33 7.76
CA LEU A 50 6.91 -3.47 8.53
C LEU A 50 6.90 -2.57 9.77
N ARG A 51 6.47 -1.31 9.62
CA ARG A 51 6.35 -0.38 10.76
C ARG A 51 5.34 -0.87 11.79
N ALA A 52 4.17 -1.34 11.36
CA ALA A 52 3.16 -1.89 12.25
C ALA A 52 3.67 -3.13 12.99
N SER A 53 4.36 -4.04 12.31
CA SER A 53 4.99 -5.21 12.93
C SER A 53 6.05 -4.80 13.96
N ASN A 54 6.90 -3.82 13.64
CA ASN A 54 7.92 -3.33 14.56
C ASN A 54 7.32 -2.66 15.80
N GLN A 55 6.22 -1.91 15.64
CA GLN A 55 5.50 -1.31 16.77
C GLN A 55 4.83 -2.38 17.64
N HIS A 56 4.20 -3.38 17.03
CA HIS A 56 3.62 -4.51 17.74
C HIS A 56 4.69 -5.25 18.56
N ASN A 57 5.84 -5.57 17.95
CA ASN A 57 6.94 -6.25 18.63
C ASN A 57 7.48 -5.44 19.81
N GLN A 58 7.63 -4.13 19.65
CA GLN A 58 8.06 -3.23 20.74
C GLN A 58 7.05 -3.19 21.89
N ALA A 59 5.75 -3.12 21.57
CA ALA A 59 4.70 -3.13 22.58
C ALA A 59 4.67 -4.46 23.35
N THR A 60 4.74 -5.59 22.64
CA THR A 60 4.80 -6.94 23.23
C THR A 60 6.02 -7.08 24.14
N TYR A 61 7.20 -6.62 23.69
CA TYR A 61 8.40 -6.63 24.51
C TYR A 61 8.27 -5.76 25.77
N ALA A 62 7.78 -4.53 25.64
CA ALA A 62 7.56 -3.63 26.77
C ALA A 62 6.54 -4.18 27.80
N MET A 63 5.50 -4.89 27.34
CA MET A 63 4.56 -5.59 28.22
C MET A 63 5.25 -6.74 28.96
N SER A 64 6.09 -7.51 28.27
CA SER A 64 6.82 -8.63 28.90
C SER A 64 7.84 -8.19 29.95
N LEU A 65 8.43 -6.99 29.83
CA LEU A 65 9.36 -6.44 30.82
C LEU A 65 8.69 -5.84 32.06
N ARG A 66 7.38 -5.56 31.99
CA ARG A 66 6.59 -5.02 33.10
C ARG A 66 5.81 -6.10 33.85
N ALA A 67 5.84 -7.34 33.38
CA ALA A 67 5.28 -8.53 34.03
C ALA A 67 6.26 -9.09 35.06
#